data_AF-A0A0Q4H9V4-F1
#
_entry.id   AF-A0A0Q4H9V4-F1
#
_cell.length_a   1.000
_cell.length_b   1.000
_cell.length_c   1.000
_cell.angle_alpha   90.00
_cell.angle_beta   90.00
_cell.angle_gamma   90.00
#
_symmetry.space_group_name_H-M   'P 1'
#
loop_
_entity.id
_entity.type
_entity.pdbx_description
1 polymer ?
#
loop_
_entity_poly.entity_id
_entity_poly.type
_entity_poly.pdbx_seq_one_letter_code
_entity_poly.pdbx_strand_id
1 'polypeptide(L)'
;MTSPVPRFWWPTLVSTTVTTVAVAVHHIFRLGPELIVPGVILVALPVVLLVVARARRSLVASVVFAALVALIFVWFGVVDGVLDHLLKALGLENLTFLPGGEAEVVATFYSLGSASTSAAFYEATGVVEALASMVMLGFAAAFVASQITAHRRVVLAAA
;
A
#
# COMPACT_ATOMS: atom_id res chain seq x y z
N MET A 1 -12.93 14.29 -27.14
CA MET A 1 -11.82 13.36 -27.41
C MET A 1 -11.24 12.87 -26.08
N THR A 2 -11.52 11.63 -25.70
CA THR A 2 -10.93 11.03 -24.48
C THR A 2 -9.46 10.72 -24.76
N SER A 3 -8.53 11.33 -24.02
CA SER A 3 -7.12 10.95 -24.18
C SER A 3 -6.92 9.49 -23.80
N PRO A 4 -6.02 8.78 -24.50
CA PRO A 4 -5.74 7.38 -24.21
C PRO A 4 -5.35 7.19 -22.74
N VAL A 5 -5.83 6.09 -22.16
CA VAL A 5 -5.48 5.67 -20.80
C VAL A 5 -3.95 5.48 -20.74
N PRO A 6 -3.22 6.12 -19.80
CA PRO A 6 -1.79 5.86 -19.63
C PRO A 6 -1.54 4.37 -19.39
N ARG A 7 -0.49 3.82 -20.01
CA ARG A 7 -0.15 2.38 -19.96
C ARG A 7 -0.15 1.79 -18.54
N PHE A 8 0.33 2.56 -17.57
CA PHE A 8 0.46 2.11 -16.17
C PHE A 8 -0.72 2.49 -15.28
N TRP A 9 -1.78 3.10 -15.83
CA TRP A 9 -2.95 3.51 -15.08
C TRP A 9 -3.64 2.35 -14.36
N TRP A 10 -4.07 1.34 -15.13
CA TRP A 10 -4.80 0.19 -14.58
C TRP A 10 -3.96 -0.64 -13.63
N PRO A 11 -2.70 -1.01 -13.96
CA PRO A 11 -1.85 -1.72 -13.01
C PRO A 11 -1.66 -0.94 -11.70
N THR A 12 -1.45 0.37 -11.77
CA THR A 12 -1.29 1.23 -10.57
C THR A 12 -2.57 1.27 -9.75
N LEU A 13 -3.73 1.44 -10.39
CA LEU A 13 -5.02 1.48 -9.70
C LEU A 13 -5.29 0.16 -8.97
N VAL A 14 -5.14 -0.96 -9.68
CA VAL A 14 -5.38 -2.30 -9.14
C VAL A 14 -4.39 -2.61 -8.02
N SER A 15 -3.10 -2.45 -8.26
CA SER A 15 -2.08 -2.77 -7.24
C SER A 15 -2.23 -1.90 -6.00
N THR A 16 -2.50 -0.60 -6.16
CA THR A 16 -2.70 0.31 -5.03
C THR A 16 -3.95 -0.05 -4.24
N THR A 17 -5.06 -0.32 -4.92
CA THR A 17 -6.32 -0.69 -4.26
C THR A 17 -6.17 -2.02 -3.50
N VAL A 18 -5.63 -3.05 -4.15
CA VAL A 18 -5.43 -4.36 -3.53
C VAL A 18 -4.49 -4.27 -2.33
N THR A 19 -3.36 -3.56 -2.47
CA THR A 19 -2.38 -3.42 -1.38
C THR A 19 -2.98 -2.65 -0.20
N THR A 20 -3.61 -1.50 -0.43
CA THR A 20 -4.19 -0.70 0.67
C THR A 20 -5.37 -1.39 1.35
N VAL A 21 -6.15 -2.20 0.61
CA VAL A 21 -7.19 -3.06 1.21
C VAL A 21 -6.55 -4.16 2.06
N ALA A 22 -5.49 -4.81 1.56
CA ALA A 22 -4.78 -5.82 2.34
C ALA A 22 -4.22 -5.24 3.64
N VAL A 23 -3.57 -4.07 3.58
CA VAL A 23 -3.04 -3.34 4.75
C VAL A 23 -4.16 -2.99 5.73
N ALA A 24 -5.27 -2.43 5.24
CA ALA A 24 -6.40 -2.10 6.10
C ALA A 24 -6.97 -3.35 6.79
N VAL A 25 -7.16 -4.44 6.05
CA VAL A 25 -7.67 -5.70 6.62
C VAL A 25 -6.68 -6.29 7.63
N HIS A 26 -5.39 -6.31 7.31
CA HIS A 26 -4.32 -6.81 8.18
C HIS A 26 -4.31 -6.09 9.53
N HIS A 27 -4.32 -4.76 9.52
CA HIS A 27 -4.30 -3.99 10.77
C HIS A 27 -5.64 -3.95 11.49
N ILE A 28 -6.80 -3.96 10.80
CA ILE A 28 -8.10 -4.12 11.46
C ILE A 28 -8.17 -5.49 12.13
N PHE A 29 -7.67 -6.54 11.47
CA PHE A 29 -7.59 -7.88 12.06
C PHE A 29 -6.80 -7.86 13.36
N ARG A 30 -5.71 -7.08 13.46
CA ARG A 30 -4.84 -7.02 14.63
C ARG A 30 -5.27 -6.04 15.73
N LEU A 31 -5.73 -4.86 15.33
CA LEU A 31 -5.87 -3.68 16.20
C LEU A 31 -7.33 -3.31 16.46
N GLY A 32 -8.30 -3.93 15.79
CA GLY A 32 -9.71 -3.73 16.07
C GLY A 32 -10.47 -2.80 15.12
N PRO A 33 -11.77 -2.61 15.38
CA PRO A 33 -12.66 -1.84 14.52
C PRO A 33 -12.37 -0.34 14.51
N GLU A 34 -11.60 0.16 15.47
CA GLU A 34 -11.15 1.55 15.53
C GLU A 34 -10.36 1.94 14.27
N LEU A 35 -9.73 0.96 13.60
CA LEU A 35 -9.02 1.16 12.35
C LEU A 35 -9.89 1.10 11.09
N ILE A 36 -11.20 0.90 11.18
CA ILE A 36 -12.08 0.90 10.01
C ILE A 36 -12.03 2.25 9.28
N VAL A 37 -12.18 3.36 10.01
CA VAL A 37 -12.15 4.70 9.41
C VAL A 37 -10.76 5.04 8.84
N PRO A 38 -9.65 4.87 9.59
CA PRO A 38 -8.30 4.97 9.03
C PRO A 38 -8.07 4.10 7.79
N GLY A 39 -8.54 2.85 7.80
CA GLY A 39 -8.41 1.91 6.69
C GLY A 39 -9.17 2.36 5.45
N VAL A 40 -10.39 2.87 5.60
CA VAL A 40 -11.15 3.47 4.48
C VAL A 40 -10.42 4.68 3.89
N ILE A 41 -9.84 5.54 4.73
CA ILE A 41 -9.04 6.68 4.27
C ILE A 41 -7.79 6.20 3.52
N LEU A 42 -7.10 5.20 4.06
CA LEU A 42 -5.90 4.59 3.46
C LEU A 42 -6.18 4.03 2.07
N VAL A 43 -7.35 3.41 1.86
CA VAL A 43 -7.78 2.89 0.55
C VAL A 43 -8.23 4.03 -0.38
N ALA A 44 -9.08 4.93 0.11
CA ALA A 44 -9.70 5.94 -0.74
C ALA A 44 -8.73 7.04 -1.19
N LEU A 45 -7.87 7.53 -0.30
CA LEU A 45 -6.99 8.67 -0.56
C LEU A 45 -6.06 8.47 -1.78
N PRO A 46 -5.28 7.37 -1.88
CA PRO A 46 -4.41 7.17 -3.03
C PRO A 46 -5.21 6.96 -4.32
N VAL A 47 -6.36 6.30 -4.27
CA VAL A 47 -7.26 6.14 -5.43
C VAL A 47 -7.78 7.48 -5.91
N VAL A 48 -8.24 8.35 -5.00
CA VAL A 48 -8.71 9.70 -5.31
C VAL A 48 -7.57 10.53 -5.92
N LEU A 49 -6.38 10.51 -5.33
CA LEU A 49 -5.21 11.23 -5.86
C LEU A 49 -4.85 10.75 -7.26
N LEU A 50 -4.86 9.43 -7.49
CA LEU A 50 -4.61 8.84 -8.80
C LEU A 50 -5.66 9.32 -9.82
N VAL A 51 -6.96 9.24 -9.48
CA VAL A 51 -8.09 9.72 -10.32
C VAL A 51 -7.94 11.20 -10.66
N VAL A 52 -7.63 12.04 -9.67
CA VAL A 52 -7.41 13.47 -9.87
C VAL A 52 -6.19 13.73 -10.75
N ALA A 53 -5.08 13.02 -10.52
CA ALA A 53 -3.85 13.13 -11.30
C ALA A 53 -4.12 12.89 -12.79
N ARG A 54 -4.91 11.86 -13.12
CA ARG A 54 -5.33 11.60 -14.50
C ARG A 54 -6.32 12.62 -15.03
N ALA A 55 -7.41 12.86 -14.31
CA ALA A 55 -8.52 13.69 -14.79
C ALA A 55 -8.07 15.12 -15.07
N ARG A 56 -7.18 15.66 -14.23
CA ARG A 56 -6.64 17.02 -14.35
C ARG A 56 -5.28 17.08 -15.02
N ARG A 57 -4.69 15.93 -15.41
CA ARG A 57 -3.28 15.83 -15.87
C ARG A 57 -2.31 16.55 -14.91
N SER A 58 -2.59 16.45 -13.61
CA SER A 58 -1.89 17.23 -12.60
C SER A 58 -0.62 16.49 -12.18
N LEU A 59 0.54 17.10 -12.50
CA LEU A 59 1.82 16.59 -12.06
C LEU A 59 1.94 16.63 -10.53
N VAL A 60 1.40 17.68 -9.90
CA VAL A 60 1.37 17.81 -8.43
C VAL A 60 0.61 16.64 -7.80
N ALA A 61 -0.59 16.32 -8.29
CA ALA A 61 -1.35 15.18 -7.77
C ALA A 61 -0.63 13.84 -8.01
N SER A 62 0.09 13.70 -9.13
CA SER A 62 0.92 12.51 -9.41
C SER A 62 2.06 12.36 -8.41
N VAL A 63 2.74 13.46 -8.06
CA VAL A 63 3.85 13.47 -7.10
C VAL A 63 3.34 13.20 -5.68
N VAL A 64 2.22 13.81 -5.27
CA VAL A 64 1.60 13.56 -3.95
C VAL A 64 1.14 12.11 -3.85
N PHE A 65 0.56 11.54 -4.91
CA PHE A 65 0.24 10.12 -4.99
C PHE A 65 1.47 9.24 -4.79
N ALA A 66 2.59 9.51 -5.48
CA ALA A 66 3.81 8.73 -5.32
C ALA A 66 4.42 8.87 -3.92
N ALA A 67 4.41 10.07 -3.33
CA ALA A 67 4.87 10.28 -1.96
C ALA A 67 4.05 9.46 -0.96
N LEU A 68 2.72 9.43 -1.12
CA LEU A 68 1.84 8.61 -0.28
C LEU A 68 2.12 7.11 -0.48
N VAL A 69 2.24 6.64 -1.71
CA VAL A 69 2.58 5.22 -2.00
C VAL A 69 3.94 4.85 -1.42
N ALA A 70 4.93 5.74 -1.50
CA ALA A 70 6.24 5.52 -0.89
C ALA A 70 6.15 5.44 0.63
N LEU A 71 5.34 6.30 1.27
CA LEU A 71 5.11 6.26 2.71
C LEU A 71 4.44 4.95 3.13
N ILE A 72 3.41 4.51 2.38
CA ILE A 72 2.75 3.22 2.60
C ILE A 72 3.74 2.09 2.45
N PHE A 73 4.56 2.09 1.38
CA PHE A 73 5.59 1.08 1.18
C PHE A 73 6.62 1.05 2.31
N VAL A 74 7.08 2.21 2.79
CA VAL A 74 8.08 2.24 3.87
C VAL A 74 7.50 1.70 5.18
N TRP A 75 6.32 2.17 5.60
CA TRP A 75 5.76 1.74 6.88
C TRP A 75 5.19 0.33 6.83
N PHE A 76 4.30 0.07 5.88
CA PHE A 76 3.55 -1.17 5.80
C PHE A 76 4.35 -2.23 5.03
N GLY A 77 4.92 -1.86 3.89
CA GLY A 77 5.75 -2.77 3.11
C GLY A 77 7.03 -3.21 3.82
N VAL A 78 7.82 -2.25 4.32
CA VAL A 78 9.16 -2.53 4.87
C VAL A 78 9.12 -2.75 6.37
N VAL A 79 8.62 -1.79 7.17
CA VAL A 79 8.70 -1.89 8.63
C VAL A 79 7.79 -3.01 9.16
N ASP A 80 6.53 -3.05 8.73
CA ASP A 80 5.59 -4.08 9.18
C ASP A 80 5.80 -5.40 8.40
N GLY A 81 5.54 -5.39 7.10
CA GLY A 81 5.57 -6.59 6.27
C GLY A 81 6.94 -7.27 6.19
N VAL A 82 8.04 -6.54 5.95
CA VAL A 82 9.37 -7.16 5.87
C VAL A 82 9.96 -7.42 7.25
N LEU A 83 10.14 -6.38 8.07
CA LEU A 83 10.91 -6.49 9.30
C LEU A 83 10.17 -7.21 10.43
N ASP A 84 8.83 -7.14 10.49
CA ASP A 84 8.04 -7.80 11.53
C ASP A 84 7.51 -9.18 11.08
N HIS A 85 7.05 -9.29 9.82
CA HIS A 85 6.42 -10.52 9.32
C HIS A 85 7.33 -11.43 8.50
N LEU A 86 7.96 -10.93 7.44
CA LEU A 86 8.74 -11.76 6.51
C LEU A 86 10.00 -12.34 7.16
N LEU A 87 10.77 -11.53 7.89
CA LEU A 87 11.98 -12.02 8.56
C LEU A 87 11.65 -13.09 9.61
N LYS A 88 10.56 -12.88 10.37
CA LYS A 88 10.04 -13.86 11.32
C LYS A 88 9.63 -15.16 10.64
N ALA A 89 8.95 -15.09 9.50
CA ALA A 89 8.58 -16.27 8.71
C ALA A 89 9.81 -17.04 8.19
N LEU A 90 10.97 -16.39 8.05
CA LEU A 90 12.25 -17.00 7.69
C LEU A 90 13.05 -17.51 8.91
N GLY A 91 12.51 -17.40 10.13
CA GLY A 91 13.16 -17.83 11.37
C GLY A 91 14.22 -16.86 11.92
N LEU A 92 14.19 -15.60 11.49
CA LEU A 92 15.04 -14.53 12.03
C LEU A 92 14.30 -13.81 13.17
N GLU A 93 15.05 -13.40 14.20
CA GLU A 93 14.49 -12.59 15.29
C GLU A 93 14.07 -11.19 14.79
N ASN A 94 12.98 -10.66 15.34
CA ASN A 94 12.43 -9.36 14.95
C ASN A 94 13.47 -8.25 15.15
N LEU A 95 13.82 -7.54 14.06
CA LEU A 95 14.71 -6.38 14.14
C LEU A 95 13.97 -5.11 14.59
N THR A 96 12.64 -5.13 14.53
CA THR A 96 11.76 -4.05 14.96
C THR A 96 10.89 -4.51 16.11
N PHE A 97 11.19 -4.03 17.33
CA PHE A 97 10.27 -4.09 18.45
C PHE A 97 9.22 -2.99 18.28
N LEU A 98 8.24 -3.20 17.40
CA LEU A 98 7.01 -2.41 17.52
C LEU A 98 6.36 -2.80 18.87
N PRO A 99 6.05 -1.82 19.74
CA PRO A 99 5.35 -2.10 21.00
C PRO A 99 4.08 -2.91 20.71
N GLY A 100 4.03 -4.17 21.15
CA GLY A 100 2.92 -5.10 20.85
C GLY A 100 3.26 -6.28 19.94
N GLY A 101 4.50 -6.42 19.46
CA GLY A 101 4.94 -7.61 18.68
C GLY A 101 4.80 -8.94 19.43
N GLU A 102 4.89 -8.91 20.77
CA GLU A 102 4.63 -10.06 21.66
C GLU A 102 3.26 -10.05 22.32
N ALA A 103 2.37 -9.11 21.99
CA ALA A 103 0.98 -9.16 22.46
C ALA A 103 0.22 -10.24 21.65
N GLU A 104 0.65 -11.50 21.78
CA GLU A 104 0.07 -12.72 21.22
C GLU A 104 -1.40 -12.52 20.88
N VAL A 105 -1.83 -12.54 19.61
CA VAL A 105 -3.13 -13.08 19.12
C VAL A 105 -4.46 -12.66 19.81
N VAL A 106 -4.48 -11.99 20.96
CA VAL A 106 -5.55 -11.89 21.97
C VAL A 106 -6.41 -10.64 21.74
N ALA A 107 -5.93 -9.71 20.91
CA ALA A 107 -6.71 -8.57 20.43
C ALA A 107 -7.10 -8.71 18.95
N THR A 108 -6.98 -9.90 18.33
CA THR A 108 -7.41 -10.05 16.95
C THR A 108 -8.92 -9.85 16.86
N PHE A 109 -9.36 -8.90 16.03
CA PHE A 109 -10.77 -8.57 15.86
C PHE A 109 -11.59 -9.76 15.36
N TYR A 110 -10.97 -10.66 14.59
CA TYR A 110 -11.58 -11.91 14.12
C TYR A 110 -10.81 -13.12 14.65
N SER A 111 -11.55 -14.16 15.04
CA SER A 111 -10.99 -15.48 15.35
C SER A 111 -11.26 -16.45 14.20
N LEU A 112 -10.20 -17.08 13.67
CA LEU A 112 -10.29 -18.07 12.60
C LEU A 112 -10.28 -19.50 13.15
N GLY A 113 -11.23 -19.79 14.04
CA GLY A 113 -11.45 -21.11 14.62
C GLY A 113 -10.50 -21.47 15.76
N SER A 114 -9.19 -21.24 15.60
CA SER A 114 -8.19 -21.43 16.66
C SER A 114 -7.20 -20.28 16.75
N ALA A 115 -6.53 -20.13 17.91
CA ALA A 115 -5.50 -19.11 18.10
C ALA A 115 -4.32 -19.30 17.14
N SER A 116 -3.88 -20.55 16.92
CA SER A 116 -2.80 -20.83 15.98
C SER A 116 -3.17 -20.51 14.53
N THR A 117 -4.41 -20.79 14.12
CA THR A 117 -4.90 -20.42 12.78
C THR A 117 -4.99 -18.90 12.61
N SER A 118 -5.46 -18.19 13.64
CA SER A 118 -5.56 -16.72 13.64
C SER A 118 -4.19 -16.07 13.56
N ALA A 119 -3.21 -16.60 14.31
CA ALA A 119 -1.81 -16.19 14.24
C ALA A 119 -1.21 -16.43 12.85
N ALA A 120 -1.34 -17.65 12.32
CA ALA A 120 -0.80 -17.99 11.01
C ALA A 120 -1.39 -17.13 9.89
N PHE A 121 -2.69 -16.82 9.96
CA PHE A 121 -3.34 -15.91 9.02
C PHE A 121 -2.78 -14.49 9.12
N TYR A 122 -2.64 -13.95 10.34
CA TYR A 122 -2.07 -12.63 10.57
C TYR A 122 -0.66 -12.51 9.98
N GLU A 123 0.22 -13.46 10.29
CA GLU A 123 1.58 -13.50 9.75
C GLU A 123 1.59 -13.59 8.21
N ALA A 124 0.75 -14.46 7.64
CA ALA A 124 0.64 -14.61 6.18
C ALA A 124 0.17 -13.32 5.51
N THR A 125 -0.78 -12.60 6.11
CA THR A 125 -1.25 -11.31 5.56
C THR A 125 -0.16 -10.23 5.58
N GLY A 126 0.71 -10.19 6.60
CA GLY A 126 1.85 -9.28 6.63
C GLY A 126 2.90 -9.59 5.55
N VAL A 127 3.16 -10.87 5.27
CA VAL A 127 4.02 -11.28 4.14
C VAL A 127 3.41 -10.87 2.79
N VAL A 128 2.10 -11.07 2.62
CA VAL A 128 1.38 -10.65 1.41
C VAL A 128 1.45 -9.13 1.24
N GLU A 129 1.29 -8.37 2.31
CA GLU A 129 1.44 -6.91 2.33
C GLU A 129 2.83 -6.48 1.85
N ALA A 130 3.90 -7.10 2.38
CA ALA A 130 5.28 -6.83 1.96
C ALA A 130 5.43 -6.97 0.43
N LEU A 131 5.02 -8.12 -0.12
CA LEU A 131 5.15 -8.41 -1.55
C LEU A 131 4.27 -7.51 -2.42
N ALA A 132 3.01 -7.29 -2.00
CA ALA A 132 2.06 -6.44 -2.72
C ALA A 132 2.53 -4.99 -2.76
N SER A 133 3.09 -4.47 -1.66
CA SER A 133 3.62 -3.12 -1.58
C SER A 133 4.79 -2.86 -2.55
N MET A 134 5.65 -3.86 -2.78
CA MET A 134 6.73 -3.76 -3.77
C MET A 134 6.17 -3.64 -5.19
N VAL A 135 5.16 -4.44 -5.53
CA VAL A 135 4.47 -4.39 -6.83
C VAL A 135 3.74 -3.06 -7.00
N MET A 136 3.06 -2.57 -5.95
CA MET A 136 2.41 -1.27 -5.92
C MET A 136 3.40 -0.14 -6.19
N LEU A 137 4.53 -0.12 -5.48
CA LEU A 137 5.57 0.89 -5.65
C LEU A 137 6.12 0.88 -7.08
N GLY A 138 6.39 -0.30 -7.65
CA GLY A 138 6.88 -0.44 -9.02
C GLY A 138 5.93 0.14 -10.05
N PHE A 139 4.63 -0.17 -9.97
CA PHE A 139 3.64 0.41 -10.89
C PHE A 139 3.42 1.90 -10.66
N ALA A 140 3.38 2.36 -9.41
CA ALA A 140 3.25 3.78 -9.10
C ALA A 140 4.43 4.60 -9.66
N ALA A 141 5.66 4.11 -9.51
CA ALA A 141 6.85 4.73 -10.08
C ALA A 141 6.77 4.81 -11.62
N ALA A 142 6.38 3.71 -12.28
CA ALA A 142 6.20 3.68 -13.72
C ALA A 142 5.11 4.64 -14.21
N PHE A 143 3.99 4.75 -13.47
CA PHE A 143 2.94 5.71 -13.75
C PHE A 143 3.44 7.16 -13.65
N VAL A 144 4.06 7.54 -12.53
CA VAL A 144 4.53 8.92 -12.34
C VAL A 144 5.64 9.29 -13.32
N ALA A 145 6.56 8.38 -13.63
CA ALA A 145 7.57 8.60 -14.66
C ALA A 145 6.94 8.90 -16.03
N SER A 146 5.84 8.22 -16.37
CA SER A 146 5.08 8.50 -17.60
C SER A 146 4.44 9.88 -17.59
N GLN A 147 3.94 10.34 -16.44
CA GLN A 147 3.33 11.68 -16.30
C GLN A 147 4.39 12.79 -16.40
N ILE A 148 5.55 12.62 -15.75
CA ILE A 148 6.67 13.57 -15.84
C ILE A 148 7.14 13.70 -17.29
N THR A 149 7.30 12.57 -17.99
CA THR A 149 7.73 12.56 -19.39
C THR A 149 6.73 13.29 -20.28
N ALA A 150 5.42 13.05 -20.09
CA ALA A 150 4.37 13.74 -20.83
C ALA A 150 4.37 15.25 -20.55
N HIS A 151 4.51 15.66 -19.28
CA HIS A 151 4.56 17.07 -18.90
C HIS A 151 5.77 17.79 -19.52
N ARG A 152 6.96 17.17 -19.49
CA ARG A 152 8.17 17.73 -20.13
C ARG A 152 7.98 17.95 -21.63
N ARG A 153 7.34 17.02 -22.35
CA ARG A 153 7.07 17.18 -23.79
C ARG A 153 6.17 18.38 -24.07
N VAL A 154 5.15 18.62 -23.24
CA VAL A 154 4.26 19.78 -23.39
C VAL A 154 5.02 21.08 -23.14
N VAL A 155 5.84 21.14 -22.10
CA VAL A 155 6.64 22.34 -21.78
C VAL A 155 7.64 22.64 -22.91
N LEU A 156 8.36 21.63 -23.41
CA LEU A 156 9.34 21.81 -24.49
C LEU A 156 8.70 22.20 -25.83
N ALA A 157 7.48 21.74 -26.12
CA ALA A 157 6.77 22.13 -27.34
C ALA A 157 6.20 23.57 -27.28
N ALA A 158 6.15 24.17 -26.10
CA ALA A 158 5.65 25.54 -25.88
C ALA A 158 6.77 26.59 -25.75
N ALA A 159 8.03 26.16 -25.71
CA ALA A 159 9.23 27.01 -25.65
C ALA A 159 9.83 27.18 -27.05
#